data_AF-A0A2W6CH22-F1
#
_entry.id   AF-A0A2W6CH22-F1
#
_cell.length_a   1.000
_cell.length_b   1.000
_cell.length_c   1.000
_cell.angle_alpha   90.00
_cell.angle_beta   90.00
_cell.angle_gamma   90.00
#
_symmetry.space_group_name_H-M   'P 1'
#
loop_
_entity.id
_entity.type
_entity.pdbx_description
1 polymer ?
#
loop_
_entity_poly.entity_id
_entity_poly.type
_entity_poly.pdbx_seq_one_letter_code
_entity_poly.pdbx_strand_id
1 'polypeptide(L)'
;MSDLVGPGTGLPTGAAMESLTYEQLVDSLEDLARRMAAGDVGIEEAAELYEQAGLIHRLASERLERVRRRIEDLEEDAAPGPTGSP
;
A
#
# COMPACT_ATOMS: atom_id res chain seq x y z
N MET A 1 -9.12 -6.55 -19.41
CA MET A 1 -8.32 -6.91 -18.21
C MET A 1 -9.23 -6.79 -16.99
N SER A 2 -10.25 -7.65 -16.92
CA SER A 2 -11.22 -7.69 -15.83
C SER A 2 -11.51 -9.15 -15.58
N ASP A 3 -10.67 -9.82 -14.80
CA ASP A 3 -10.92 -11.15 -14.26
C ASP A 3 -9.87 -11.42 -13.17
N LEU A 4 -10.18 -11.01 -11.92
CA LEU A 4 -9.41 -11.42 -10.74
C LEU A 4 -10.20 -11.28 -9.43
N VAL A 5 -11.52 -11.47 -9.49
CA VAL A 5 -12.35 -11.64 -8.28
C VAL A 5 -13.05 -13.00 -8.39
N GLY A 6 -12.43 -14.02 -7.80
CA GLY A 6 -13.04 -15.34 -7.63
C GLY A 6 -14.02 -15.35 -6.44
N PRO A 7 -15.10 -16.15 -6.48
CA PRO A 7 -16.07 -16.20 -5.40
C PRO A 7 -15.52 -17.06 -4.25
N GLY A 8 -15.20 -16.43 -3.11
CA GLY A 8 -14.89 -17.15 -1.87
C GLY A 8 -14.02 -16.39 -0.87
N THR A 9 -13.03 -15.63 -1.33
CA THR A 9 -12.12 -14.87 -0.44
C THR A 9 -11.58 -13.69 -1.25
N GLY A 10 -12.29 -12.56 -1.25
CA GLY A 10 -12.06 -11.44 -2.17
C GLY A 10 -10.79 -10.62 -1.92
N LEU A 11 -9.73 -11.18 -1.33
CA LEU A 11 -8.48 -10.48 -1.10
C LEU A 11 -7.41 -10.88 -2.13
N PRO A 12 -6.69 -9.91 -2.71
CA PRO A 12 -5.59 -10.18 -3.62
C PRO A 12 -4.47 -10.96 -2.92
N THR A 13 -3.85 -11.91 -3.62
CA THR A 13 -2.65 -12.60 -3.13
C THR A 13 -1.44 -11.66 -3.11
N GLY A 14 -0.38 -12.00 -2.36
CA GLY A 14 0.76 -11.11 -2.16
C GLY A 14 1.41 -10.58 -3.45
N ALA A 15 1.53 -11.42 -4.49
CA ALA A 15 2.03 -10.99 -5.79
C ALA A 15 1.06 -10.05 -6.53
N ALA A 16 -0.25 -10.23 -6.38
CA ALA A 16 -1.24 -9.32 -6.95
C ALA A 16 -1.23 -7.96 -6.23
N MET A 17 -0.96 -7.94 -4.92
CA MET A 17 -0.89 -6.70 -4.12
C MET A 17 0.23 -5.75 -4.57
N GLU A 18 1.34 -6.29 -5.09
CA GLU A 18 2.47 -5.48 -5.57
C GLU A 18 2.06 -4.53 -6.70
N SER A 19 1.03 -4.89 -7.49
CA SER A 19 0.54 -4.10 -8.62
C SER A 19 -0.49 -3.02 -8.26
N LEU A 20 -0.96 -2.97 -7.00
CA LEU A 20 -2.03 -2.07 -6.58
C LEU A 20 -1.58 -0.60 -6.48
N THR A 21 -2.50 0.36 -6.56
CA THR A 21 -2.21 1.76 -6.21
C THR A 21 -2.16 1.93 -4.69
N TYR A 22 -1.80 3.13 -4.21
CA TYR A 22 -1.81 3.43 -2.77
C TYR A 22 -3.24 3.34 -2.20
N GLU A 23 -4.20 3.92 -2.91
CA GLU A 23 -5.62 3.94 -2.54
C GLU A 23 -6.17 2.51 -2.46
N GLN A 24 -5.87 1.67 -3.44
CA GLN A 24 -6.31 0.28 -3.45
C GLN A 24 -5.71 -0.55 -2.31
N LEU A 25 -4.48 -0.23 -1.88
CA LEU A 25 -3.88 -0.85 -0.70
C LEU A 25 -4.57 -0.42 0.58
N VAL A 26 -4.91 0.87 0.71
CA VAL A 26 -5.67 1.38 1.86
C VAL A 26 -7.05 0.73 1.92
N ASP A 27 -7.77 0.66 0.80
CA ASP A 27 -9.07 -0.01 0.72
C ASP A 27 -8.97 -1.48 1.17
N SER A 28 -7.92 -2.19 0.74
CA SER A 28 -7.65 -3.57 1.15
C SER A 28 -7.36 -3.70 2.65
N LEU A 29 -6.65 -2.74 3.24
CA LEU A 29 -6.36 -2.70 4.67
C LEU A 29 -7.64 -2.47 5.48
N GLU A 30 -8.53 -1.61 5.01
CA GLU A 30 -9.82 -1.37 5.66
C GLU A 30 -10.73 -2.61 5.60
N ASP A 31 -10.73 -3.33 4.48
CA ASP A 31 -11.44 -4.60 4.36
C ASP A 31 -10.94 -5.65 5.36
N LEU A 32 -9.61 -5.77 5.51
CA LEU A 32 -9.00 -6.61 6.52
C LEU A 32 -9.40 -6.20 7.94
N ALA A 33 -9.36 -4.91 8.24
CA ALA A 33 -9.75 -4.38 9.55
C ALA A 33 -11.23 -4.66 9.86
N ARG A 34 -12.13 -4.50 8.87
CA ARG A 34 -13.55 -4.85 9.00
C ARG A 34 -13.75 -6.33 9.31
N ARG A 35 -13.02 -7.23 8.64
CA ARG A 35 -13.08 -8.67 8.89
C ARG A 35 -12.59 -9.03 10.29
N MET A 36 -11.44 -8.50 10.71
CA MET A 36 -10.91 -8.72 12.06
C MET A 36 -11.88 -8.19 13.14
N ALA A 37 -12.50 -7.04 12.90
CA ALA A 37 -13.45 -6.43 13.84
C ALA A 37 -14.79 -7.19 13.95
N ALA A 38 -15.18 -7.97 12.94
CA ALA A 38 -16.38 -8.79 12.99
C ALA A 38 -16.31 -9.89 14.06
N GLY A 39 -15.10 -10.28 14.48
CA GLY A 39 -14.88 -11.15 15.63
C GLY A 39 -15.19 -12.63 15.43
N ASP A 40 -15.59 -13.03 14.21
CA ASP A 40 -15.88 -14.43 13.84
C ASP A 40 -14.69 -15.09 13.11
N VAL A 41 -13.47 -14.78 13.56
CA VAL A 41 -12.23 -15.20 12.89
C VAL A 41 -11.50 -16.20 13.78
N GLY A 42 -11.21 -17.40 13.26
CA GLY A 42 -10.39 -18.40 13.93
C GLY A 42 -8.94 -17.94 14.11
N ILE A 43 -8.16 -18.59 14.98
CA ILE A 43 -6.78 -18.17 15.26
C ILE A 43 -5.86 -18.28 14.03
N GLU A 44 -6.06 -19.32 13.21
CA GLU A 44 -5.32 -19.51 11.96
C GLU A 44 -5.66 -18.41 10.95
N GLU A 45 -6.95 -18.12 10.74
CA GLU A 45 -7.37 -17.04 9.84
C GLU A 45 -6.92 -15.68 10.36
N ALA A 46 -6.95 -15.45 11.68
CA ALA A 46 -6.44 -14.22 12.27
C ALA A 46 -4.95 -14.02 11.96
N ALA A 47 -4.13 -15.07 12.05
CA ALA A 47 -2.73 -15.00 11.69
C ALA A 47 -2.54 -14.62 10.20
N GLU A 48 -3.29 -15.25 9.29
CA GLU A 48 -3.25 -14.93 7.86
C GLU A 48 -3.65 -13.47 7.58
N LEU A 49 -4.72 -12.97 8.22
CA LEU A 49 -5.15 -11.57 8.06
C LEU A 49 -4.08 -10.59 8.55
N TYR A 50 -3.38 -10.91 9.64
CA TYR A 50 -2.29 -10.07 10.15
C TYR A 50 -1.07 -10.07 9.21
N GLU A 51 -0.68 -11.22 8.66
CA GLU A 51 0.40 -11.31 7.69
C GLU A 51 0.08 -10.50 6.42
N GLN A 52 -1.16 -10.59 5.94
CA GLN A 52 -1.64 -9.80 4.81
C GLN A 52 -1.64 -8.30 5.12
N ALA A 53 -2.12 -7.89 6.31
CA ALA A 53 -2.10 -6.50 6.73
C ALA A 53 -0.67 -5.94 6.78
N GLY A 54 0.30 -6.74 7.26
CA GLY A 54 1.72 -6.37 7.28
C GLY A 54 2.29 -6.15 5.88
N LEU A 55 1.94 -7.01 4.93
CA LEU A 55 2.32 -6.87 3.53
C LEU A 55 1.76 -5.57 2.91
N ILE A 56 0.46 -5.33 3.10
CA ILE A 56 -0.22 -4.13 2.59
C ILE A 56 0.40 -2.87 3.17
N HIS A 57 0.62 -2.84 4.49
CA HIS A 57 1.25 -1.73 5.17
C HIS A 57 2.63 -1.41 4.57
N ARG A 58 3.48 -2.43 4.41
CA ARG A 58 4.80 -2.26 3.79
C ARG A 58 4.70 -1.67 2.38
N LEU A 59 3.83 -2.23 1.54
CA LEU A 59 3.63 -1.77 0.16
C LEU A 59 3.09 -0.33 0.08
N ALA A 60 2.23 0.07 1.02
CA ALA A 60 1.71 1.42 1.11
C ALA A 60 2.82 2.40 1.53
N SER A 61 3.62 2.05 2.54
CA SER A 61 4.79 2.84 2.96
C SER A 61 5.80 3.03 1.82
N GLU A 62 6.11 1.97 1.07
CA GLU A 62 7.02 2.03 -0.08
C GLU A 62 6.51 2.97 -1.20
N ARG A 63 5.18 3.06 -1.39
CA ARG A 63 4.58 4.01 -2.35
C ARG A 63 4.72 5.44 -1.89
N LEU A 64 4.41 5.72 -0.62
CA LEU A 64 4.56 7.06 -0.04
C LEU A 64 6.01 7.55 -0.10
N GLU A 65 6.97 6.68 0.24
CA GLU A 65 8.39 7.01 0.19
C GLU A 65 8.86 7.33 -1.24
N ARG A 66 8.39 6.58 -2.25
CA ARG A 66 8.69 6.91 -3.65
C ARG A 66 8.15 8.26 -4.08
N VAL A 67 6.94 8.61 -3.66
CA VAL A 67 6.35 9.93 -3.97
C VAL A 67 7.12 11.03 -3.23
N ARG A 68 7.46 10.81 -1.96
CA ARG A 68 8.27 11.74 -1.16
C ARG A 68 9.59 12.07 -1.83
N ARG A 69 10.38 11.05 -2.21
CA ARG A 69 11.66 11.26 -2.92
C ARG A 69 11.50 12.04 -4.20
N ARG A 70 10.46 11.73 -4.99
CA ARG A 70 10.20 12.45 -6.23
C ARG A 70 9.90 13.93 -5.99
N ILE A 71 9.24 14.27 -4.89
CA ILE A 71 8.98 15.67 -4.52
C ILE A 71 10.30 16.34 -4.10
N GLU A 72 11.10 15.67 -3.28
CA GLU A 72 12.42 16.16 -2.82
C GLU A 72 13.35 16.45 -4.00
N ASP A 73 13.45 15.53 -4.97
CA ASP A 73 14.27 15.70 -6.19
C ASP A 73 13.83 16.94 -6.99
N LEU A 74 12.51 17.17 -7.13
CA LEU A 74 11.97 18.33 -7.85
C LEU A 74 12.22 19.66 -7.12
N GLU A 75 12.24 19.65 -5.78
CA GLU A 75 12.56 20.82 -4.98
C GLU A 75 14.06 21.17 -5.06
N GLU A 76 14.94 20.17 -5.06
CA GLU A 76 16.39 20.36 -5.24
C GLU A 76 16.71 20.93 -6.63
N ASP A 77 16.09 20.40 -7.69
CA ASP A 77 16.26 20.89 -9.06
C ASP A 77 15.74 22.33 -9.26
N ALA A 78 14.73 22.74 -8.47
CA ALA A 78 14.15 24.07 -8.53
C ALA A 78 14.96 25.13 -7.76
N ALA A 79 15.94 24.72 -6.95
CA ALA A 79 16.77 25.65 -6.19
C ALA A 79 17.65 26.49 -7.14
N PRO A 80 17.57 27.83 -7.12
CA PRO A 80 18.42 28.66 -7.95
C PRO A 80 19.88 28.41 -7.57
N GLY A 81 20.69 27.95 -8.53
CA GLY A 81 22.14 27.85 -8.37
C GLY A 81 22.72 29.17 -7.85
N PRO A 82 23.88 29.16 -7.14
CA PRO A 82 24.41 30.34 -6.50
C PRO A 82 24.48 31.44 -7.55
N THR A 83 23.60 32.43 -7.43
CA THR A 83 23.60 33.62 -8.28
C THR A 83 24.87 34.35 -7.91
N GLY A 84 25.95 33.98 -8.60
CA GLY A 84 27.19 34.72 -8.60
C GLY A 84 26.85 36.12 -9.05
N SER A 85 27.24 37.09 -8.23
CA SER A 85 27.44 38.45 -8.67
C SER A 85 28.55 39.08 -7.83
N PRO A 86 29.34 39.97 -8.47
CA PRO A 86 30.79 40.09 -8.36
C PRO A 86 31.32 40.85 -7.14
#